data_AF-A0A3S4LW24-F1
#
_entry.id   AF-A0A3S4LW24-F1
#
_cell.length_a   1.000
_cell.length_b   1.000
_cell.length_c   1.000
_cell.angle_alpha   90.00
_cell.angle_beta   90.00
_cell.angle_gamma   90.00
#
_symmetry.space_group_name_H-M   'P 1'
#
loop_
_entity.id
_entity.type
_entity.pdbx_description
1 polymer ?
#
loop_
_entity_poly.entity_id
_entity_poly.type
_entity_poly.pdbx_seq_one_letter_code
_entity_poly.pdbx_strand_id
1 'polypeptide(L)'
;MDAIDFGMAPGSLAMFRDEQVPAYLTAKKLSLHQTSFSEVLALLQLTGGQLSEIVLIGVQPECLDDYGGSLTPQVKAQLMPAVYLAQEVLAQWGYHRLFSGLAH
;
A
#
# COMPACT_ATOMS: atom_id res chain seq x y z
N MET A 1 1.13 -2.41 -1.83
CA MET A 1 2.31 -1.69 -1.34
C MET A 1 2.65 -0.64 -2.37
N ASP A 2 2.72 0.62 -1.95
CA ASP A 2 3.04 1.72 -2.87
C ASP A 2 3.80 2.87 -2.15
N ALA A 3 4.45 3.74 -2.93
CA ALA A 3 5.05 4.97 -2.46
C ALA A 3 4.01 6.10 -2.55
N ILE A 4 3.47 6.50 -1.40
CA ILE A 4 2.41 7.50 -1.28
C ILE A 4 2.91 8.62 -0.37
N ASP A 5 2.65 9.87 -0.76
CA ASP A 5 2.90 11.02 0.12
C ASP A 5 1.81 11.11 1.20
N PHE A 6 2.17 10.68 2.41
CA PHE A 6 1.34 10.80 3.60
C PHE A 6 1.55 12.13 4.34
N GLY A 7 2.43 13.02 3.86
CA GLY A 7 2.85 14.21 4.60
C GLY A 7 3.69 13.89 5.84
N MET A 8 4.31 12.71 5.87
CA MET A 8 5.14 12.24 6.96
C MET A 8 6.62 12.54 6.70
N ALA A 9 7.50 12.20 7.65
CA ALA A 9 8.94 12.25 7.42
C ALA A 9 9.35 11.20 6.35
N PRO A 10 10.28 11.52 5.43
CA PRO A 10 10.83 10.57 4.47
C PRO A 10 11.22 9.22 5.10
N GLY A 11 10.90 8.12 4.41
CA GLY A 11 11.17 6.76 4.89
C GLY A 11 10.22 6.27 6.00
N SER A 12 9.20 7.04 6.37
CA SER A 12 8.18 6.58 7.32
C SER A 12 7.29 5.51 6.69
N LEU A 13 7.14 4.38 7.38
CA LEU A 13 6.21 3.31 7.02
C LEU A 13 4.85 3.56 7.71
N ALA A 14 3.77 3.45 6.94
CA ALA A 14 2.41 3.66 7.44
C ALA A 14 1.45 2.56 6.96
N MET A 15 0.42 2.31 7.78
CA MET A 15 -0.67 1.40 7.48
C MET A 15 -2.01 2.10 7.79
N PHE A 16 -2.94 2.05 6.84
CA PHE A 16 -4.28 2.61 6.96
C PHE A 16 -5.32 1.52 6.69
N ARG A 17 -6.48 1.60 7.35
CA ARG A 17 -7.56 0.63 7.20
C ARG A 17 -8.88 1.30 6.83
N ASP A 18 -9.68 0.60 6.05
CA ASP A 18 -11.09 0.90 5.77
C ASP A 18 -11.31 2.35 5.35
N GLU A 19 -12.14 3.11 6.07
CA GLU A 19 -12.53 4.49 5.76
C GLU A 19 -11.34 5.47 5.67
N GLN A 20 -10.20 5.12 6.28
CA GLN A 20 -8.99 5.92 6.19
C GLN A 20 -8.37 5.82 4.78
N VAL A 21 -8.53 4.68 4.09
CA VAL A 21 -7.88 4.43 2.79
C VAL A 21 -8.39 5.38 1.70
N PRO A 22 -9.71 5.54 1.47
CA PRO A 22 -10.23 6.50 0.48
C PRO A 22 -9.80 7.94 0.73
N ALA A 23 -9.67 8.36 2.00
CA ALA A 23 -9.23 9.71 2.34
C ALA A 23 -7.81 10.00 1.84
N TYR A 24 -6.89 9.03 1.94
CA TYR A 24 -5.52 9.18 1.42
C TYR A 24 -5.45 9.10 -0.11
N LEU A 25 -6.33 8.32 -0.75
CA LEU A 25 -6.38 8.21 -2.21
C LEU A 25 -6.99 9.45 -2.88
N THR A 26 -7.92 10.14 -2.21
CA THR A 26 -8.61 11.31 -2.76
C THR A 26 -7.84 12.62 -2.53
N ALA A 27 -7.02 12.70 -1.47
CA ALA A 27 -6.45 13.96 -1.00
C ALA A 27 -5.22 14.47 -1.78
N LYS A 28 -4.48 13.63 -2.49
CA LYS A 28 -3.22 14.05 -3.14
C LYS A 28 -2.92 13.28 -4.43
N LYS A 29 -2.15 13.92 -5.33
CA LYS A 29 -1.64 13.36 -6.59
C LYS A 29 -0.98 12.01 -6.33
N LEU A 30 -1.78 10.97 -6.47
CA LEU A 30 -1.33 9.61 -6.65
C LEU A 30 -0.43 9.57 -7.89
N SER A 31 0.66 8.81 -7.82
CA SER A 31 1.53 8.59 -8.98
C SER A 31 0.68 8.13 -10.19
N LEU A 32 1.10 8.42 -11.42
CA LEU A 32 0.35 8.08 -12.64
C LEU A 32 -0.01 6.58 -12.74
N HIS A 33 0.65 5.72 -11.96
CA HIS A 33 0.42 4.28 -11.87
C HIS A 33 -0.76 3.86 -10.97
N GLN A 34 -1.41 4.81 -10.28
CA GLN A 34 -2.46 4.57 -9.27
C GLN A 34 -3.88 5.03 -9.67
N THR A 35 -4.06 5.60 -10.85
CA THR A 35 -5.39 5.98 -11.37
C THR A 35 -6.35 4.77 -11.38
N SER A 36 -5.83 3.58 -11.67
CA SER A 36 -6.63 2.35 -11.76
C SER A 36 -7.20 1.86 -10.41
N PHE A 37 -6.52 2.10 -9.29
CA PHE A 37 -7.01 1.61 -7.99
C PHE A 37 -8.17 2.46 -7.46
N SER A 38 -8.09 3.78 -7.66
CA SER A 38 -9.19 4.69 -7.33
C SER A 38 -10.43 4.43 -8.19
N GLU A 39 -10.25 4.04 -9.46
CA GLU A 39 -11.34 3.61 -10.35
C GLU A 39 -12.03 2.33 -9.86
N VAL A 40 -11.27 1.33 -9.38
CA VAL A 40 -11.84 0.11 -8.81
C VAL A 40 -12.67 0.40 -7.56
N LEU A 41 -12.18 1.28 -6.66
CA LEU A 41 -12.94 1.69 -5.48
C LEU A 41 -14.21 2.48 -5.84
N ALA A 42 -14.13 3.35 -6.85
CA ALA A 42 -15.30 4.09 -7.34
C ALA A 42 -16.34 3.15 -7.99
N LEU A 43 -15.89 2.16 -8.76
CA LEU A 43 -16.76 1.16 -9.38
C LEU A 43 -17.44 0.26 -8.33
N LEU A 44 -16.73 -0.13 -7.27
CA LEU A 44 -17.33 -0.89 -6.16
C LEU A 44 -18.44 -0.07 -5.48
N GLN A 45 -18.21 1.22 -5.22
CA GLN A 45 -19.24 2.13 -4.68
C GLN A 45 -20.45 2.28 -5.62
N LEU A 46 -20.22 2.43 -6.93
CA LEU A 46 -21.30 2.60 -7.92
C LEU A 46 -22.10 1.31 -8.17
N THR A 47 -21.47 0.15 -8.03
CA THR A 47 -22.12 -1.16 -8.24
C THR A 47 -22.77 -1.73 -6.97
N GLY A 48 -22.67 -1.03 -5.84
CA GLY A 48 -23.15 -1.50 -4.54
C GLY A 48 -22.31 -2.65 -3.98
N GLY A 49 -21.12 -2.89 -4.52
CA GLY A 49 -20.16 -3.84 -3.99
C GLY A 49 -19.52 -3.29 -2.73
N GLN A 50 -19.54 -4.08 -1.65
CA GLN A 50 -18.90 -3.71 -0.39
C GLN A 50 -17.60 -4.49 -0.23
N LEU A 51 -16.50 -3.79 0.01
CA LEU A 51 -15.27 -4.41 0.49
C LEU A 51 -15.46 -4.70 1.98
N SER A 52 -15.28 -5.96 2.38
CA SER A 52 -15.39 -6.34 3.79
C SER A 52 -14.30 -5.71 4.64
N GLU A 53 -13.07 -5.66 4.09
CA GLU A 53 -11.90 -5.02 4.72
C GLU A 53 -10.95 -4.50 3.63
N ILE A 54 -10.31 -3.35 3.87
CA ILE A 54 -9.24 -2.82 3.02
C ILE A 54 -8.09 -2.30 3.86
N VAL A 55 -6.85 -2.64 3.47
CA VAL A 55 -5.63 -2.16 4.13
C VAL A 55 -4.67 -1.57 3.10
N LEU A 56 -4.20 -0.35 3.34
CA LEU A 56 -3.17 0.32 2.56
C LEU A 56 -1.88 0.39 3.37
N ILE A 57 -0.81 -0.22 2.83
CA ILE A 57 0.55 -0.14 3.40
C ILE A 57 1.44 0.61 2.41
N GLY A 58 2.10 1.66 2.87
CA GLY A 58 2.99 2.47 2.06
C GLY A 58 4.12 3.12 2.84
N VAL A 59 5.12 3.60 2.11
CA VAL A 59 6.29 4.29 2.67
C VAL A 59 6.37 5.70 2.09
N GLN A 60 6.57 6.69 2.96
CA GLN A 60 6.76 8.08 2.56
C GLN A 60 8.03 8.21 1.71
N PRO A 61 7.94 8.66 0.44
CA PRO A 61 9.11 8.92 -0.38
C PRO A 61 9.89 10.16 0.10
N GLU A 62 11.19 10.18 -0.17
CA GLU A 62 12.07 11.31 0.12
C GLU A 62 11.98 12.43 -0.92
N CYS A 63 11.80 12.06 -2.20
CA CYS A 63 11.56 12.98 -3.29
C CYS A 63 10.37 12.49 -4.13
N LEU A 64 9.42 13.38 -4.43
CA LEU A 64 8.25 13.08 -5.27
C LEU A 64 8.46 13.46 -6.74
N ASP A 65 9.45 14.30 -7.02
CA ASP A 65 9.69 14.87 -8.36
C ASP A 65 10.65 14.03 -9.22
N ASP A 66 11.28 13.00 -8.64
CA ASP A 66 12.16 12.08 -9.37
C ASP A 66 11.35 10.91 -9.96
N TYR A 67 10.52 11.22 -10.96
CA TYR A 67 9.72 10.24 -11.70
C TYR A 67 10.63 9.24 -12.42
N GLY A 68 10.77 8.03 -11.87
CA GLY A 68 11.59 6.95 -12.42
C GLY A 68 12.97 6.78 -11.78
N GLY A 69 13.28 7.58 -10.74
CA GLY A 69 14.46 7.40 -9.91
C GLY A 69 14.45 6.09 -9.12
N SER A 70 15.63 5.60 -8.73
CA SER A 70 15.74 4.43 -7.84
C SER A 70 15.23 4.77 -6.44
N LEU A 71 14.71 3.77 -5.71
CA LEU A 71 14.35 3.94 -4.30
C LEU A 71 15.53 4.48 -3.50
N THR A 72 15.28 5.54 -2.72
CA THR A 72 16.32 6.05 -1.81
C THR A 72 16.65 4.99 -0.75
N PRO A 73 17.86 5.00 -0.16
CA PRO A 73 18.26 3.98 0.81
C PRO A 73 17.26 3.83 1.97
N GLN A 74 16.66 4.93 2.42
CA GLN A 74 15.67 4.93 3.50
C GLN A 74 14.37 4.24 3.09
N VAL A 75 13.84 4.54 1.90
CA VAL A 75 12.61 3.89 1.39
C VAL A 75 12.87 2.41 1.11
N LYS A 76 14.04 2.09 0.54
CA LYS A 76 14.44 0.69 0.27
C LYS A 76 14.54 -0.14 1.55
N ALA A 77 15.01 0.46 2.65
CA ALA A 77 15.10 -0.22 3.95
C ALA A 77 13.72 -0.65 4.49
N GLN A 78 12.64 0.01 4.08
CA GLN A 78 11.27 -0.29 4.51
C GLN A 78 10.58 -1.40 3.72
N LEU A 79 11.21 -1.95 2.66
CA LEU A 79 10.61 -3.02 1.86
C LEU A 79 10.27 -4.26 2.69
N MET A 80 11.24 -4.79 3.44
CA MET A 80 11.02 -5.97 4.29
C MET A 80 10.02 -5.71 5.42
N PRO A 81 10.12 -4.60 6.18
CA PRO A 81 9.09 -4.19 7.13
C PRO A 81 7.66 -4.14 6.55
N ALA A 82 7.50 -3.54 5.37
CA ALA A 82 6.20 -3.47 4.71
C ALA A 82 5.68 -4.85 4.27
N VAL A 83 6.57 -5.75 3.84
CA VAL A 83 6.21 -7.14 3.53
C VAL A 83 5.72 -7.87 4.79
N TYR A 84 6.40 -7.71 5.93
CA TYR A 84 5.96 -8.34 7.17
C TYR A 84 4.58 -7.86 7.62
N LEU A 85 4.31 -6.54 7.54
CA LEU A 85 2.98 -6.00 7.81
C LEU A 85 1.92 -6.59 6.87
N ALA A 86 2.24 -6.74 5.58
CA ALA A 86 1.32 -7.35 4.63
C ALA A 86 1.05 -8.82 4.96
N GLN A 87 2.06 -9.57 5.40
CA GLN A 87 1.90 -10.96 5.84
C GLN A 87 1.02 -11.06 7.10
N GLU A 88 1.18 -10.15 8.05
CA GLU A 88 0.34 -10.09 9.25
C GLU A 88 -1.12 -9.82 8.91
N VAL A 89 -1.37 -8.87 8.00
CA VAL A 89 -2.73 -8.57 7.50
C VAL A 89 -3.34 -9.79 6.81
N LEU A 90 -2.58 -10.45 5.92
CA LEU A 90 -3.04 -11.67 5.26
C LEU A 90 -3.35 -12.79 6.26
N ALA A 91 -2.52 -12.96 7.28
CA ALA A 91 -2.74 -13.96 8.33
C ALA A 91 -4.01 -13.65 9.14
N GLN A 92 -4.28 -12.37 9.44
CA GLN A 92 -5.52 -11.92 10.09
C GLN A 92 -6.75 -12.24 9.24
N TRP A 93 -6.64 -12.16 7.91
CA TRP A 93 -7.68 -12.57 6.97
C TRP A 93 -7.78 -14.10 6.77
N GLY A 94 -6.96 -14.88 7.49
CA GLY A 94 -6.94 -16.34 7.40
C GLY A 94 -6.06 -16.89 6.27
N TYR A 95 -5.42 -16.05 5.46
CA TYR A 95 -4.48 -16.46 4.43
C TYR A 95 -3.10 -16.70 5.03
N HIS A 96 -2.78 -17.96 5.24
CA HIS A 96 -1.46 -18.38 5.71
C HIS A 96 -0.57 -18.71 4.51
N ARG A 97 0.73 -18.45 4.63
CA ARG A 97 1.70 -18.86 3.61
C ARG A 97 1.65 -20.39 3.49
N LEU A 98 1.24 -20.90 2.33
CA LEU A 98 1.43 -22.30 2.00
C LEU A 98 2.94 -22.53 1.86
N PHE A 99 3.55 -23.14 2.86
CA PHE A 99 4.91 -23.66 2.71
C PHE A 99 4.84 -24.84 1.72
N SER A 100 5.09 -24.55 0.45
CA SER A 100 5.51 -25.58 -0.50
C SER A 100 6.92 -25.99 -0.12
N GLY A 101 7.01 -27.09 0.64
CA GLY A 101 8.28 -27.73 0.94
C GLY A 101 8.89 -28.27 -0.37
N LEU A 102 9.99 -27.66 -0.79
CA LEU A 102 11.05 -28.34 -1.52
C LEU A 102 12.33 -28.14 -0.73
N ALA A 103 12.38 -28.83 0.41
CA ALA A 103 13.62 -29.32 0.96
C ALA A 103 13.82 -30.72 0.38
N HIS A 104 14.65 -30.82 -0.65
CA HIS A 104 15.65 -31.88 -0.84
C HIS A 104 16.61 -31.49 -1.94
#